data_AF-A0A0F5QY25-F1
#
_entry.id   AF-A0A0F5QY25-F1
#
_cell.length_a   1.000
_cell.length_b   1.000
_cell.length_c   1.000
_cell.angle_alpha   90.00
_cell.angle_beta   90.00
_cell.angle_gamma   90.00
#
_symmetry.space_group_name_H-M   'P 1'
#
loop_
_entity.id
_entity.type
_entity.pdbx_description
1 polymer ?
#
loop_
_entity_poly.entity_id
_entity_poly.type
_entity_poly.pdbx_seq_one_letter_code
_entity_poly.pdbx_strand_id
1 'polypeptide(L)'
;MKVKNFLLEKVSPKLLGMAFKESFKILVPGGPLLIAGSEILEMVLESGLEEVINQSLTEREEFRVGYSAIQIYSEINKRLIKGDKIRSDEVFFLDNGMYQSNANEILEGILLACKREHEEKKIIYISNILANIAFDSEIGIEEANHIVKLAEELTYRQLILLRIFEDHKYGGFNIRDFKLSTMETWELSYNQEIIEMTKLGILAQLDTDYFGIEGHEMTSDALESLVQRNAYIELSHCTQVIPKAVVSTSYGYLLYDLMGLSEIPHEDVTKTMQLLR
;
A
#
# COMPACT_ATOMS: atom_id res chain seq x y z
N MET A 1 -24.22 11.49 -0.41
CA MET A 1 -25.15 11.40 0.78
C MET A 1 -25.68 9.97 0.99
N LYS A 2 -25.78 9.15 -0.06
CA LYS A 2 -26.29 7.76 0.03
C LYS A 2 -25.26 6.80 0.64
N VAL A 3 -23.99 6.83 0.24
CA VAL A 3 -22.89 6.00 0.80
C VAL A 3 -22.82 6.11 2.32
N LYS A 4 -22.94 7.33 2.84
CA LYS A 4 -22.97 7.61 4.28
C LYS A 4 -24.09 6.86 4.98
N ASN A 5 -25.32 7.00 4.48
CA ASN A 5 -26.48 6.37 5.08
C ASN A 5 -26.39 4.84 4.93
N PHE A 6 -25.89 4.37 3.79
CA PHE A 6 -25.62 2.96 3.54
C PHE A 6 -24.62 2.36 4.55
N LEU A 7 -23.47 3.01 4.74
CA LEU A 7 -22.47 2.61 5.75
C LEU A 7 -23.05 2.67 7.16
N LEU A 8 -23.89 3.66 7.48
CA LEU A 8 -24.53 3.78 8.79
C LEU A 8 -25.60 2.71 9.07
N GLU A 9 -26.30 2.27 8.03
CA GLU A 9 -27.38 1.29 8.12
C GLU A 9 -26.87 -0.16 8.05
N LYS A 10 -25.80 -0.40 7.26
CA LYS A 10 -25.31 -1.73 6.93
C LYS A 10 -24.04 -2.14 7.65
N VAL A 11 -23.23 -1.20 8.14
CA VAL A 11 -22.06 -1.50 8.98
C VAL A 11 -22.47 -1.29 10.44
N SER A 12 -22.30 -2.31 11.28
CA SER A 12 -22.94 -2.37 12.59
C SER A 12 -22.70 -1.12 13.46
N PRO A 13 -23.73 -0.62 14.18
CA PRO A 13 -23.62 0.56 15.04
C PRO A 13 -22.53 0.50 16.12
N LYS A 14 -22.04 -0.71 16.45
CA LYS A 14 -20.92 -0.93 17.37
C LYS A 14 -19.57 -0.54 16.75
N LEU A 15 -19.37 -0.77 15.45
CA LEU A 15 -18.14 -0.45 14.71
C LEU A 15 -18.01 1.06 14.44
N LEU A 16 -19.15 1.74 14.34
CA LEU A 16 -19.28 3.20 14.32
C LEU A 16 -18.78 3.92 15.60
N GLY A 17 -18.56 3.19 16.69
CA GLY A 17 -18.29 3.78 18.00
C GLY A 17 -16.84 4.12 18.32
N MET A 18 -15.84 3.43 17.74
CA MET A 18 -14.47 3.42 18.29
C MET A 18 -13.38 4.08 17.43
N ALA A 19 -13.50 4.07 16.09
CA ALA A 19 -12.57 4.77 15.18
C ALA A 19 -13.27 5.77 14.23
N PHE A 20 -14.59 5.67 14.13
CA PHE A 20 -15.41 6.42 13.18
C PHE A 20 -15.59 7.89 13.54
N LYS A 21 -15.69 8.26 14.82
CA LYS A 21 -16.12 9.62 15.24
C LYS A 21 -15.22 10.77 14.76
N GLU A 22 -13.92 10.54 14.59
CA GLU A 22 -12.97 11.55 14.09
C GLU A 22 -13.00 11.64 12.56
N SER A 23 -12.95 10.50 11.85
CA SER A 23 -13.03 10.46 10.38
C SER A 23 -14.40 10.94 9.84
N PHE A 24 -15.49 10.71 10.59
CA PHE A 24 -16.84 11.16 10.24
C PHE A 24 -17.12 12.64 10.53
N LYS A 25 -16.26 13.35 11.29
CA LYS A 25 -16.37 14.82 11.43
C LYS A 25 -16.07 15.53 10.10
N ILE A 26 -15.34 14.89 9.18
CA ILE A 26 -15.16 15.36 7.80
C ILE A 26 -16.45 15.13 6.99
N LEU A 27 -17.30 14.19 7.42
CA LEU A 27 -18.56 13.78 6.80
C LEU A 27 -19.79 14.49 7.41
N VAL A 28 -19.66 15.77 7.77
CA VAL A 28 -20.78 16.58 8.32
C VAL A 28 -21.61 17.18 7.18
N PRO A 29 -22.95 17.25 7.29
CA PRO A 29 -23.78 17.98 6.33
C PRO A 29 -23.35 19.46 6.31
N GLY A 30 -22.77 19.91 5.18
CA GLY A 30 -22.22 21.27 5.02
C GLY A 30 -20.70 21.36 4.89
N GLY A 31 -19.95 20.24 4.98
CA GLY A 31 -18.57 20.16 4.49
C GLY A 31 -18.50 20.23 2.96
N PRO A 32 -17.32 20.39 2.34
CA PRO A 32 -17.12 20.67 0.90
C PRO A 32 -17.44 19.47 -0.03
N LEU A 33 -18.63 18.88 0.12
CA LEU A 33 -19.07 17.64 -0.52
C LEU A 33 -19.94 17.89 -1.78
N LEU A 34 -19.59 18.90 -2.55
CA LEU A 34 -20.15 19.22 -3.87
C LEU A 34 -19.00 19.52 -4.84
N ILE A 35 -17.97 18.67 -4.81
CA ILE A 35 -16.87 18.74 -5.77
C ILE A 35 -17.27 17.87 -6.96
N ALA A 36 -17.43 18.50 -8.13
CA ALA A 36 -17.80 17.80 -9.36
C ALA A 36 -16.87 16.61 -9.60
N GLY A 37 -17.44 15.41 -9.75
CA GLY A 37 -16.71 14.16 -9.99
C GLY A 37 -16.82 13.13 -8.86
N SER A 38 -17.18 13.52 -7.63
CA SER A 38 -17.31 12.58 -6.51
C SER A 38 -18.47 11.59 -6.70
N GLU A 39 -19.49 11.94 -7.50
CA GLU A 39 -20.72 11.15 -7.65
C GLU A 39 -20.45 9.75 -8.21
N ILE A 40 -19.51 9.65 -9.15
CA ILE A 40 -19.17 8.38 -9.81
C ILE A 40 -18.45 7.45 -8.83
N LEU A 41 -17.56 7.98 -8.00
CA LEU A 41 -16.87 7.20 -6.95
C LEU A 41 -17.81 6.79 -5.81
N GLU A 42 -18.79 7.63 -5.45
CA GLU A 42 -19.84 7.27 -4.50
C GLU A 42 -20.66 6.07 -5.01
N MET A 43 -21.00 6.05 -6.31
CA MET A 43 -21.74 4.93 -6.92
C MET A 43 -20.93 3.63 -6.90
N VAL A 44 -19.65 3.67 -7.29
CA VAL A 44 -18.75 2.50 -7.27
C VAL A 44 -18.66 1.91 -5.86
N LEU A 45 -18.47 2.77 -4.84
CA LEU A 45 -18.41 2.33 -3.45
C LEU A 45 -19.72 1.70 -2.98
N GLU A 46 -20.87 2.30 -3.31
CA GLU A 46 -22.17 1.73 -2.98
C GLU A 46 -22.37 0.34 -3.60
N SER A 47 -22.14 0.19 -4.90
CA SER A 47 -22.34 -1.08 -5.60
C SER A 47 -21.43 -2.17 -5.07
N GLY A 48 -20.11 -1.91 -4.97
CA GLY A 48 -19.16 -2.93 -4.52
C GLY A 48 -19.37 -3.34 -3.06
N LEU A 49 -19.79 -2.42 -2.18
CA LEU A 49 -20.09 -2.76 -0.79
C LEU A 49 -21.37 -3.58 -0.65
N GLU A 50 -22.42 -3.27 -1.42
CA GLU A 50 -23.66 -4.05 -1.43
C GLU A 50 -23.38 -5.52 -1.77
N GLU A 51 -22.55 -5.78 -2.78
CA GLU A 51 -22.22 -7.14 -3.20
C GLU A 51 -21.47 -7.92 -2.12
N VAL A 52 -20.52 -7.29 -1.42
CA VAL A 52 -19.73 -7.96 -0.37
C VAL A 52 -20.53 -8.13 0.94
N ILE A 53 -21.33 -7.13 1.34
CA ILE A 53 -22.09 -7.15 2.61
C ILE A 53 -23.34 -8.02 2.52
N ASN A 54 -23.90 -8.24 1.33
CA ASN A 54 -25.04 -9.17 1.15
C ASN A 54 -24.64 -10.65 1.37
N GLN A 55 -23.37 -10.95 1.59
CA GLN A 55 -22.88 -12.25 2.01
C GLN A 55 -22.96 -12.42 3.53
N SER A 56 -23.01 -13.66 4.03
CA SER A 56 -22.87 -13.92 5.47
C SER A 56 -21.45 -13.59 5.93
N LEU A 57 -21.28 -12.49 6.67
CA LEU A 57 -20.01 -12.05 7.26
C LEU A 57 -19.97 -12.32 8.77
N THR A 58 -18.80 -12.67 9.28
CA THR A 58 -18.51 -12.62 10.72
C THR A 58 -18.35 -11.16 11.19
N GLU A 59 -18.47 -10.91 12.49
CA GLU A 59 -18.27 -9.55 13.05
C GLU A 59 -16.91 -8.95 12.68
N ARG A 60 -15.87 -9.78 12.57
CA ARG A 60 -14.52 -9.33 12.19
C ARG A 60 -14.40 -9.05 10.70
N GLU A 61 -14.98 -9.88 9.85
CA GLU A 61 -15.01 -9.62 8.41
C GLU A 61 -15.80 -8.34 8.10
N GLU A 62 -16.94 -8.14 8.75
CA GLU A 62 -17.74 -6.92 8.63
C GLU A 62 -16.94 -5.68 9.02
N PHE A 63 -16.17 -5.75 10.12
CA PHE A 63 -15.27 -4.67 10.51
C PHE A 63 -14.24 -4.35 9.43
N ARG A 64 -13.56 -5.36 8.88
CA ARG A 64 -12.48 -5.14 7.92
C ARG A 64 -12.97 -4.57 6.60
N VAL A 65 -14.10 -5.09 6.09
CA VAL A 65 -14.77 -4.58 4.88
C VAL A 65 -15.23 -3.14 5.10
N GLY A 66 -15.94 -2.88 6.21
CA GLY A 66 -16.41 -1.54 6.54
C GLY A 66 -15.26 -0.54 6.73
N TYR A 67 -14.20 -0.95 7.44
CA TYR A 67 -13.02 -0.11 7.66
C TYR A 67 -12.31 0.25 6.35
N SER A 68 -12.18 -0.72 5.43
CA SER A 68 -11.63 -0.49 4.10
C SER A 68 -12.42 0.55 3.31
N ALA A 69 -13.75 0.40 3.29
CA ALA A 69 -14.66 1.30 2.58
C ALA A 69 -14.53 2.77 3.04
N ILE A 70 -14.45 2.96 4.36
CA ILE A 70 -14.32 4.29 4.97
C ILE A 70 -12.98 4.90 4.63
N GLN A 71 -11.91 4.09 4.65
CA GLN A 71 -10.58 4.55 4.29
C GLN A 71 -10.54 5.03 2.83
N ILE A 72 -11.06 4.22 1.90
CA ILE A 72 -11.15 4.60 0.48
C ILE A 72 -11.89 5.94 0.33
N TYR A 73 -13.08 6.03 0.94
CA TYR A 73 -13.90 7.24 0.89
C TYR A 73 -13.18 8.47 1.48
N SER A 74 -12.51 8.30 2.63
CA SER A 74 -11.76 9.35 3.31
C SER A 74 -10.63 9.89 2.43
N GLU A 75 -9.82 9.01 1.84
CA GLU A 75 -8.70 9.44 1.00
C GLU A 75 -9.13 10.12 -0.30
N ILE A 76 -10.15 9.58 -0.97
CA ILE A 76 -10.75 10.22 -2.15
C ILE A 76 -11.19 11.65 -1.82
N ASN A 77 -11.91 11.84 -0.70
CA ASN A 77 -12.36 13.17 -0.31
C ASN A 77 -11.22 14.11 0.06
N LYS A 78 -10.19 13.62 0.77
CA LYS A 78 -8.99 14.41 1.07
C LYS A 78 -8.34 14.93 -0.21
N ARG A 79 -8.23 14.09 -1.26
CA ARG A 79 -7.65 14.47 -2.55
C ARG A 79 -8.54 15.45 -3.32
N LEU A 80 -9.84 15.22 -3.38
CA LEU A 80 -10.79 16.17 -3.97
C LEU A 80 -10.74 17.55 -3.31
N ILE A 81 -10.69 17.61 -1.98
CA ILE A 81 -10.57 18.87 -1.22
C ILE A 81 -9.26 19.60 -1.54
N LYS A 82 -8.17 18.87 -1.82
CA LYS A 82 -6.89 19.43 -2.28
C LYS A 82 -6.94 19.95 -3.73
N GLY A 83 -8.00 19.64 -4.47
CA GLY A 83 -8.18 20.05 -5.86
C GLY A 83 -7.68 19.03 -6.88
N ASP A 84 -7.35 17.81 -6.45
CA ASP A 84 -6.99 16.73 -7.36
C ASP A 84 -8.18 16.37 -8.25
N LYS A 85 -7.88 16.01 -9.50
CA LYS A 85 -8.91 15.64 -10.48
C LYS A 85 -8.95 14.13 -10.61
N ILE A 86 -10.16 13.58 -10.48
CA ILE A 86 -10.44 12.18 -10.79
C ILE A 86 -10.08 11.94 -12.27
N ARG A 87 -9.57 10.75 -12.57
CA ARG A 87 -9.31 10.30 -13.94
C ARG A 87 -10.56 10.45 -14.82
N SER A 88 -10.38 10.75 -16.10
CA SER A 88 -11.48 11.11 -17.01
C SER A 88 -11.85 10.02 -18.01
N ASP A 89 -11.21 8.85 -17.95
CA ASP A 89 -11.48 7.75 -18.84
C ASP A 89 -12.73 6.97 -18.40
N GLU A 90 -13.79 7.11 -19.21
CA GLU A 90 -15.11 6.56 -18.92
C GLU A 90 -15.11 5.05 -18.71
N VAL A 91 -14.24 4.32 -19.41
CA VAL A 91 -14.09 2.85 -19.30
C VAL A 91 -13.75 2.41 -17.87
N PHE A 92 -13.09 3.27 -17.09
CA PHE A 92 -12.74 2.94 -15.73
C PHE A 92 -13.96 2.87 -14.80
N PHE A 93 -14.98 3.70 -15.05
CA PHE A 93 -16.11 3.89 -14.15
C PHE A 93 -17.43 3.31 -14.66
N LEU A 94 -17.56 3.09 -15.96
CA LEU A 94 -18.80 2.63 -16.57
C LEU A 94 -18.75 1.13 -16.82
N ASP A 95 -19.84 0.46 -16.46
CA ASP A 95 -20.06 -0.94 -16.84
C ASP A 95 -20.14 -1.05 -18.37
N ASN A 96 -19.53 -2.08 -18.93
CA ASN A 96 -19.55 -2.32 -20.38
C ASN A 96 -20.68 -3.30 -20.81
N GLY A 97 -21.61 -3.58 -19.90
CA GLY A 97 -22.78 -4.44 -20.12
C GLY A 97 -22.52 -5.96 -19.99
N MET A 98 -21.28 -6.40 -20.19
CA MET A 98 -20.86 -7.80 -19.96
C MET A 98 -20.07 -7.97 -18.66
N TYR A 99 -19.33 -6.94 -18.28
CA TYR A 99 -18.48 -6.88 -17.10
C TYR A 99 -18.80 -5.61 -16.31
N GLN A 100 -18.59 -5.69 -15.00
CA GLN A 100 -18.58 -4.52 -14.13
C GLN A 100 -17.49 -3.53 -14.56
N SER A 101 -17.64 -2.26 -14.18
CA SER A 101 -16.59 -1.25 -14.39
C SER A 101 -15.26 -1.68 -13.77
N ASN A 102 -14.14 -1.22 -14.35
CA ASN A 102 -12.81 -1.52 -13.81
C ASN A 102 -12.69 -1.09 -12.33
N ALA A 103 -13.30 0.04 -11.97
CA ALA A 103 -13.32 0.54 -10.61
C ALA A 103 -14.06 -0.41 -9.65
N ASN A 104 -15.20 -0.98 -10.08
CA ASN A 104 -15.95 -1.97 -9.30
C ASN A 104 -15.15 -3.26 -9.12
N GLU A 105 -14.48 -3.74 -10.18
CA GLU A 105 -13.65 -4.95 -10.10
C GLU A 105 -12.48 -4.78 -9.12
N ILE A 106 -11.77 -3.65 -9.21
CA ILE A 106 -10.67 -3.33 -8.30
C ILE A 106 -11.19 -3.17 -6.86
N LEU A 107 -12.34 -2.49 -6.69
CA LEU A 107 -12.97 -2.34 -5.38
C LEU A 107 -13.33 -3.69 -4.77
N GLU A 108 -13.98 -4.57 -5.54
CA GLU A 108 -14.35 -5.92 -5.08
C GLU A 108 -13.10 -6.69 -4.65
N GLY A 109 -12.04 -6.67 -5.47
CA GLY A 109 -10.75 -7.27 -5.14
C GLY A 109 -10.18 -6.77 -3.81
N ILE A 110 -10.19 -5.45 -3.59
CA ILE A 110 -9.72 -4.82 -2.34
C ILE A 110 -10.60 -5.21 -1.15
N LEU A 111 -11.93 -5.17 -1.29
CA LEU A 111 -12.84 -5.53 -0.19
C LEU A 111 -12.71 -7.00 0.19
N LEU A 112 -12.53 -7.89 -0.79
CA LEU A 112 -12.29 -9.31 -0.57
C LEU A 112 -10.93 -9.59 0.07
N ALA A 113 -9.87 -8.89 -0.34
CA ALA A 113 -8.56 -8.97 0.30
C ALA A 113 -8.64 -8.49 1.76
N CYS A 114 -9.23 -7.33 2.01
CA CYS A 114 -9.42 -6.80 3.37
C CYS A 114 -10.30 -7.71 4.24
N LYS A 115 -11.36 -8.31 3.69
CA LYS A 115 -12.21 -9.29 4.40
C LYS A 115 -11.36 -10.43 4.99
N ARG A 116 -10.46 -11.00 4.18
CA ARG A 116 -9.60 -12.14 4.55
C ARG A 116 -8.37 -11.74 5.36
N GLU A 117 -8.01 -10.47 5.38
CA GLU A 117 -6.77 -9.99 5.98
C GLU A 117 -6.74 -10.22 7.50
N HIS A 118 -5.71 -10.92 7.97
CA HIS A 118 -5.50 -11.21 9.39
C HIS A 118 -4.69 -10.13 10.10
N GLU A 119 -3.82 -9.41 9.37
CA GLU A 119 -3.06 -8.26 9.86
C GLU A 119 -3.88 -6.98 9.66
N GLU A 120 -4.81 -6.66 10.58
CA GLU A 120 -5.72 -5.49 10.44
C GLU A 120 -4.99 -4.15 10.18
N LYS A 121 -3.71 -4.04 10.56
CA LYS A 121 -2.85 -2.88 10.23
C LYS A 121 -2.66 -2.66 8.73
N LYS A 122 -2.73 -3.70 7.90
CA LYS A 122 -2.56 -3.59 6.44
C LYS A 122 -3.75 -2.93 5.76
N ILE A 123 -4.95 -3.04 6.34
CA ILE A 123 -6.21 -2.68 5.69
C ILE A 123 -6.15 -1.27 5.13
N ILE A 124 -5.68 -0.29 5.91
CA ILE A 124 -5.62 1.10 5.44
C ILE A 124 -4.76 1.27 4.18
N TYR A 125 -3.66 0.53 4.07
CA TYR A 125 -2.72 0.65 2.96
C TYR A 125 -3.23 -0.11 1.72
N ILE A 126 -3.89 -1.26 1.90
CA ILE A 126 -4.57 -1.96 0.79
C ILE A 126 -5.70 -1.08 0.24
N SER A 127 -6.49 -0.46 1.11
CA SER A 127 -7.57 0.45 0.75
C SER A 127 -7.10 1.68 -0.05
N ASN A 128 -5.91 2.20 0.26
CA ASN A 128 -5.36 3.36 -0.44
C ASN A 128 -5.16 3.13 -1.96
N ILE A 129 -5.03 1.87 -2.40
CA ILE A 129 -4.81 1.52 -3.81
C ILE A 129 -5.91 2.11 -4.70
N LEU A 130 -7.19 1.84 -4.42
CA LEU A 130 -8.28 2.41 -5.23
C LEU A 130 -8.37 3.92 -5.09
N ALA A 131 -8.15 4.44 -3.88
CA ALA A 131 -8.18 5.87 -3.64
C ALA A 131 -7.10 6.63 -4.43
N ASN A 132 -5.98 5.99 -4.73
CA ASN A 132 -4.91 6.56 -5.52
C ASN A 132 -5.10 6.34 -7.03
N ILE A 133 -5.47 5.13 -7.45
CA ILE A 133 -5.75 4.80 -8.86
C ILE A 133 -6.90 5.63 -9.42
N ALA A 134 -7.89 6.02 -8.60
CA ALA A 134 -8.98 6.90 -9.03
C ALA A 134 -8.51 8.27 -9.56
N PHE A 135 -7.27 8.68 -9.27
CA PHE A 135 -6.66 9.94 -9.70
C PHE A 135 -5.44 9.73 -10.63
N ASP A 136 -5.18 8.48 -11.03
CA ASP A 136 -4.07 8.13 -11.90
C ASP A 136 -4.60 7.36 -13.12
N SER A 137 -4.58 8.00 -14.28
CA SER A 137 -5.03 7.39 -15.55
C SER A 137 -3.98 6.51 -16.23
N GLU A 138 -2.72 6.52 -15.76
CA GLU A 138 -1.65 5.70 -16.35
C GLU A 138 -1.78 4.24 -15.95
N ILE A 139 -2.40 3.97 -14.79
CA ILE A 139 -2.60 2.62 -14.27
C ILE A 139 -3.87 2.01 -14.87
N GLY A 140 -3.67 0.92 -15.61
CA GLY A 140 -4.74 0.09 -16.17
C GLY A 140 -5.29 -0.94 -15.18
N ILE A 141 -6.40 -1.57 -15.54
CA ILE A 141 -7.06 -2.59 -14.69
C ILE A 141 -6.16 -3.80 -14.38
N GLU A 142 -5.42 -4.30 -15.37
CA GLU A 142 -4.56 -5.48 -15.20
C GLU A 142 -3.42 -5.22 -14.21
N GLU A 143 -2.83 -4.03 -14.28
CA GLU A 143 -1.79 -3.60 -13.35
C GLU A 143 -2.38 -3.37 -11.96
N ALA A 144 -3.54 -2.72 -11.86
CA ALA A 144 -4.25 -2.53 -10.60
C ALA A 144 -4.56 -3.87 -9.90
N ASN A 145 -5.08 -4.85 -10.64
CA ASN A 145 -5.37 -6.19 -10.12
C ASN A 145 -4.09 -6.91 -9.66
N HIS A 146 -2.98 -6.75 -10.40
CA HIS A 146 -1.71 -7.31 -10.00
C HIS A 146 -1.17 -6.67 -8.71
N ILE A 147 -1.32 -5.36 -8.55
CA ILE A 147 -0.96 -4.61 -7.34
C ILE A 147 -1.80 -5.07 -6.14
N VAL A 148 -3.12 -5.22 -6.30
CA VAL A 148 -4.02 -5.71 -5.24
C VAL A 148 -3.58 -7.10 -4.77
N LYS A 149 -3.25 -8.00 -5.71
CA LYS A 149 -2.74 -9.34 -5.40
C LYS A 149 -1.45 -9.29 -4.58
N LEU A 150 -0.49 -8.45 -4.97
CA LEU A 150 0.77 -8.32 -4.23
C LEU A 150 0.57 -7.70 -2.84
N ALA A 151 -0.31 -6.70 -2.73
CA ALA A 151 -0.67 -6.11 -1.45
C ALA A 151 -1.32 -7.13 -0.50
N GLU A 152 -2.09 -8.08 -1.02
CA GLU A 152 -2.63 -9.21 -0.26
C GLU A 152 -1.50 -10.15 0.22
N GLU A 153 -0.53 -10.46 -0.64
CA GLU A 153 0.58 -11.39 -0.35
C GLU A 153 1.61 -10.85 0.66
N LEU A 154 1.88 -9.54 0.67
CA LEU A 154 2.90 -8.93 1.54
C LEU A 154 2.46 -8.88 3.00
N THR A 155 3.35 -9.17 3.94
CA THR A 155 3.07 -8.95 5.38
C THR A 155 3.13 -7.47 5.74
N TYR A 156 2.53 -7.07 6.87
CA TYR A 156 2.64 -5.68 7.35
C TYR A 156 4.11 -5.27 7.56
N ARG A 157 4.95 -6.19 8.02
CA ARG A 157 6.39 -5.95 8.18
C ARG A 157 7.10 -5.73 6.85
N GLN A 158 6.73 -6.46 5.80
CA GLN A 158 7.26 -6.21 4.45
C GLN A 158 6.84 -4.84 3.90
N LEU A 159 5.64 -4.33 4.24
CA LEU A 159 5.26 -2.94 3.93
C LEU A 159 6.16 -1.92 4.67
N ILE A 160 6.49 -2.18 5.94
CA ILE A 160 7.45 -1.35 6.69
C ILE A 160 8.84 -1.41 6.05
N LEU A 161 9.30 -2.59 5.64
CA LEU A 161 10.59 -2.76 4.94
C LEU A 161 10.60 -1.99 3.63
N LEU A 162 9.54 -2.07 2.82
CA LEU A 162 9.43 -1.32 1.58
C LEU A 162 9.54 0.19 1.83
N ARG A 163 8.84 0.70 2.86
CA ARG A 163 9.01 2.09 3.26
C ARG A 163 10.44 2.42 3.64
N ILE A 164 11.08 1.60 4.50
CA ILE A 164 12.47 1.83 4.93
C ILE A 164 13.38 1.90 3.70
N PHE A 165 13.23 0.96 2.77
CA PHE A 165 14.09 0.90 1.59
C PHE A 165 13.81 1.99 0.56
N GLU A 166 12.62 2.58 0.54
CA GLU A 166 12.35 3.78 -0.25
C GLU A 166 12.93 5.03 0.41
N ASP A 167 12.60 5.26 1.68
CA ASP A 167 12.96 6.48 2.41
C ASP A 167 14.48 6.57 2.69
N HIS A 168 15.20 5.45 2.88
CA HIS A 168 16.66 5.51 3.16
C HIS A 168 17.51 5.93 1.96
N LYS A 169 17.00 5.84 0.73
CA LYS A 169 17.71 6.31 -0.48
C LYS A 169 18.17 7.77 -0.30
N TYR A 170 17.38 8.53 0.44
CA TYR A 170 17.60 9.94 0.75
C TYR A 170 18.45 10.18 2.03
N GLY A 171 19.15 9.16 2.53
CA GLY A 171 20.10 9.27 3.64
C GLY A 171 19.48 9.31 5.05
N GLY A 172 18.18 8.99 5.16
CA GLY A 172 17.42 9.16 6.41
C GLY A 172 17.58 8.07 7.47
N PHE A 173 18.15 6.91 7.13
CA PHE A 173 18.17 5.75 8.04
C PHE A 173 19.57 5.18 8.26
N ASN A 174 19.88 4.94 9.53
CA ASN A 174 21.08 4.22 9.94
C ASN A 174 20.81 2.71 9.91
N ILE A 175 21.13 2.10 8.76
CA ILE A 175 21.05 0.66 8.48
C ILE A 175 22.44 0.15 8.04
N ARG A 176 22.72 -1.13 8.29
CA ARG A 176 24.03 -1.73 8.05
C ARG A 176 24.39 -1.80 6.57
N ASP A 177 25.66 -1.59 6.29
CA ASP A 177 26.27 -1.60 4.95
C ASP A 177 27.21 -2.79 4.70
N PHE A 178 27.17 -3.79 5.59
CA PHE A 178 27.96 -5.01 5.51
C PHE A 178 27.09 -6.27 5.58
N LYS A 179 27.62 -7.39 5.06
CA LYS A 179 27.04 -8.73 5.15
C LYS A 179 27.19 -9.27 6.58
N LEU A 180 26.18 -9.96 7.11
CA LEU A 180 26.29 -10.57 8.44
C LEU A 180 27.18 -11.82 8.38
N SER A 181 28.17 -11.90 9.28
CA SER A 181 29.07 -13.05 9.42
C SER A 181 28.50 -14.16 10.32
N THR A 182 27.68 -13.76 11.29
CA THR A 182 26.89 -14.63 12.19
C THR A 182 25.52 -13.97 12.38
N MET A 183 24.46 -14.76 12.55
CA MET A 183 23.10 -14.21 12.64
C MET A 183 22.33 -14.82 13.81
N GLU A 184 21.64 -13.96 14.58
CA GLU A 184 20.56 -14.36 15.47
C GLU A 184 19.32 -14.74 14.64
N THR A 185 18.42 -15.55 15.22
CA THR A 185 17.23 -16.08 14.51
C THR A 185 16.34 -14.99 13.93
N TRP A 186 16.22 -13.85 14.61
CA TRP A 186 15.39 -12.75 14.11
C TRP A 186 16.04 -12.04 12.93
N GLU A 187 17.36 -11.83 12.92
CA GLU A 187 18.10 -11.26 11.77
C GLU A 187 17.91 -12.13 10.52
N LEU A 188 17.87 -13.45 10.68
CA LEU A 188 17.58 -14.40 9.59
C LEU A 188 16.19 -14.17 9.01
N SER A 189 15.18 -13.93 9.85
CA SER A 189 13.81 -13.65 9.39
C SER A 189 13.75 -12.39 8.53
N TYR A 190 14.35 -11.27 8.96
CA TYR A 190 14.30 -10.01 8.20
C TYR A 190 15.00 -10.13 6.85
N ASN A 191 16.19 -10.72 6.82
CA ASN A 191 16.92 -10.91 5.57
C ASN A 191 16.22 -11.91 4.64
N GLN A 192 15.53 -12.91 5.19
CA GLN A 192 14.73 -13.85 4.42
C GLN A 192 13.53 -13.14 3.76
N GLU A 193 12.84 -12.27 4.48
CA GLU A 193 11.75 -11.45 3.93
C GLU A 193 12.24 -10.47 2.87
N ILE A 194 13.42 -9.88 3.04
CA ILE A 194 14.06 -9.05 2.00
C ILE A 194 14.28 -9.88 0.73
N ILE A 195 14.82 -11.10 0.86
CA ILE A 195 15.01 -11.99 -0.30
C ILE A 195 13.68 -12.32 -0.98
N GLU A 196 12.63 -12.62 -0.21
CA GLU A 196 11.29 -12.86 -0.77
C GLU A 196 10.79 -11.65 -1.56
N MET A 197 10.95 -10.44 -1.02
CA MET A 197 10.60 -9.21 -1.73
C MET A 197 11.47 -8.99 -2.98
N THR A 198 12.74 -9.43 -3.00
CA THR A 198 13.54 -9.40 -4.23
C THR A 198 13.06 -10.38 -5.28
N LYS A 199 12.61 -11.58 -4.87
CA LYS A 199 12.04 -12.60 -5.77
C LYS A 199 10.70 -12.16 -6.35
N LEU A 200 9.93 -11.37 -5.61
CA LEU A 200 8.71 -10.71 -6.09
C LEU A 200 9.01 -9.51 -7.00
N GLY A 201 10.27 -9.12 -7.18
CA GLY A 201 10.67 -7.98 -7.99
C GLY A 201 10.34 -6.62 -7.37
N ILE A 202 10.02 -6.56 -6.08
CA ILE A 202 9.66 -5.35 -5.33
C ILE A 202 10.93 -4.62 -4.86
N LEU A 203 11.91 -5.39 -4.39
CA LEU A 203 13.22 -4.89 -3.98
C LEU A 203 14.31 -5.45 -4.91
N ALA A 204 15.47 -4.81 -4.90
CA ALA A 204 16.68 -5.31 -5.54
C ALA A 204 17.91 -5.01 -4.68
N GLN A 205 18.87 -5.92 -4.68
CA GLN A 205 20.18 -5.71 -4.05
C GLN A 205 21.15 -5.18 -5.12
N LEU A 206 21.82 -4.08 -4.82
CA LEU A 206 22.86 -3.52 -5.68
C LEU A 206 24.17 -4.30 -5.53
N ASP A 207 24.92 -4.41 -6.63
CA ASP A 207 26.25 -5.00 -6.66
C ASP A 207 27.27 -4.01 -6.07
N THR A 208 27.60 -4.22 -4.80
CA THR A 208 28.61 -3.42 -4.09
C THR A 208 30.04 -3.82 -4.42
N ASP A 209 30.24 -5.06 -4.86
CA ASP A 209 31.55 -5.66 -5.06
C ASP A 209 32.15 -5.16 -6.40
N TYR A 210 31.29 -4.85 -7.38
CA TYR A 210 31.67 -4.35 -8.70
C TYR A 210 32.46 -3.03 -8.70
N PHE A 211 32.41 -2.24 -7.62
CA PHE A 211 33.02 -0.90 -7.58
C PHE A 211 34.06 -0.68 -6.47
N GLY A 212 34.46 -1.72 -5.74
CA GLY A 212 35.48 -1.59 -4.68
C GLY A 212 35.02 -0.72 -3.51
N ILE A 213 33.70 -0.73 -3.20
CA ILE A 213 33.12 -0.02 -2.05
C ILE A 213 33.34 -0.82 -0.74
N GLU A 214 33.99 -1.99 -0.81
CA GLU A 214 34.39 -2.73 0.39
C GLU A 214 35.24 -1.84 1.32
N GLY A 215 34.66 -1.44 2.46
CA GLY A 215 35.31 -0.61 3.48
C GLY A 215 35.09 0.90 3.35
N HIS A 216 34.21 1.36 2.44
CA HIS A 216 33.77 2.75 2.36
C HIS A 216 32.30 2.91 2.71
N GLU A 217 31.96 3.99 3.42
CA GLU A 217 30.58 4.30 3.80
C GLU A 217 29.72 4.45 2.53
N MET A 218 28.66 3.64 2.42
CA MET A 218 27.73 3.74 1.29
C MET A 218 26.95 5.07 1.37
N THR A 219 27.18 5.96 0.41
CA THR A 219 26.50 7.27 0.31
C THR A 219 25.28 7.21 -0.63
N SER A 220 24.36 8.17 -0.52
CA SER A 220 23.22 8.29 -1.45
C SER A 220 23.68 8.43 -2.91
N ASP A 221 24.70 9.25 -3.18
CA ASP A 221 25.27 9.41 -4.53
C ASP A 221 25.83 8.09 -5.10
N ALA A 222 26.42 7.25 -4.25
CA ALA A 222 26.89 5.93 -4.65
C ALA A 222 25.72 5.02 -5.03
N LEU A 223 24.65 5.00 -4.23
CA LEU A 223 23.44 4.24 -4.53
C LEU A 223 22.80 4.68 -5.85
N GLU A 224 22.64 5.98 -6.06
CA GLU A 224 22.11 6.52 -7.31
C GLU A 224 22.96 6.11 -8.52
N SER A 225 24.28 6.17 -8.41
CA SER A 225 25.18 5.73 -9.48
C SER A 225 25.05 4.24 -9.80
N LEU A 226 24.79 3.38 -8.81
CA LEU A 226 24.60 1.94 -9.00
C LEU A 226 23.26 1.64 -9.68
N VAL A 227 22.19 2.31 -9.23
CA VAL A 227 20.85 2.22 -9.81
C VAL A 227 20.87 2.64 -11.28
N GLN A 228 21.48 3.78 -11.61
CA GLN A 228 21.58 4.26 -13.01
C GLN A 228 22.33 3.30 -13.93
N ARG A 229 23.20 2.44 -13.38
CA ARG A 229 23.99 1.47 -14.13
C ARG A 229 23.36 0.08 -14.17
N ASN A 230 22.18 -0.12 -13.59
CA ASN A 230 21.54 -1.42 -13.42
C ASN A 230 22.45 -2.47 -12.77
N ALA A 231 23.26 -2.05 -11.79
CA ALA A 231 24.19 -2.93 -11.09
C ALA A 231 23.46 -3.72 -10.00
N TYR A 232 22.74 -4.77 -10.38
CA TYR A 232 21.95 -5.61 -9.46
C TYR A 232 22.55 -7.00 -9.31
N ILE A 233 22.40 -7.60 -8.13
CA ILE A 233 22.78 -9.00 -7.85
C ILE A 233 21.57 -9.83 -7.46
N GLU A 234 21.61 -11.12 -7.83
CA GLU A 234 20.65 -12.10 -7.36
C GLU A 234 21.07 -12.62 -5.98
N LEU A 235 20.14 -12.59 -5.01
CA LEU A 235 20.38 -13.08 -3.66
C LEU A 235 19.94 -14.55 -3.55
N SER A 236 20.89 -15.43 -3.27
CA SER A 236 20.64 -16.86 -3.04
C SER A 236 20.45 -17.23 -1.57
N HIS A 237 20.96 -16.42 -0.65
CA HIS A 237 20.93 -16.72 0.79
C HIS A 237 20.85 -15.47 1.66
N CYS A 238 20.13 -15.53 2.79
CA CYS A 238 19.83 -14.38 3.66
C CYS A 238 21.08 -13.71 4.26
N THR A 239 22.20 -14.42 4.35
CA THR A 239 23.49 -13.85 4.80
C THR A 239 24.12 -12.87 3.79
N GLN A 240 23.69 -12.90 2.53
CA GLN A 240 24.22 -12.05 1.47
C GLN A 240 23.60 -10.65 1.46
N VAL A 241 22.48 -10.45 2.17
CA VAL A 241 21.75 -9.18 2.20
C VAL A 241 22.61 -8.09 2.84
N ILE A 242 22.79 -6.99 2.11
CA ILE A 242 23.34 -5.72 2.61
C ILE A 242 22.22 -4.68 2.56
N PRO A 243 21.50 -4.42 3.68
CA PRO A 243 20.34 -3.53 3.73
C PRO A 243 20.58 -2.16 3.13
N LYS A 244 21.74 -1.53 3.38
CA LYS A 244 22.05 -0.22 2.81
C LYS A 244 22.21 -0.20 1.28
N ALA A 245 22.39 -1.36 0.66
CA ALA A 245 22.44 -1.53 -0.79
C ALA A 245 21.17 -2.20 -1.35
N VAL A 246 20.12 -2.35 -0.54
CA VAL A 246 18.79 -2.78 -1.01
C VAL A 246 17.99 -1.55 -1.40
N VAL A 247 17.41 -1.54 -2.59
CA VAL A 247 16.57 -0.46 -3.09
C VAL A 247 15.23 -1.01 -3.57
N SER A 248 14.17 -0.21 -3.53
CA SER A 248 12.94 -0.55 -4.26
C SER A 248 13.19 -0.47 -5.77
N THR A 249 12.57 -1.40 -6.51
CA THR A 249 12.47 -1.31 -7.98
C THR A 249 11.41 -0.28 -8.38
N SER A 250 11.26 0.01 -9.67
CA SER A 250 10.15 0.85 -10.16
C SER A 250 8.79 0.30 -9.73
N TYR A 251 8.67 -1.03 -9.69
CA TYR A 251 7.43 -1.69 -9.30
C TYR A 251 7.21 -1.68 -7.78
N GLY A 252 8.30 -1.79 -6.99
CA GLY A 252 8.24 -1.56 -5.55
C GLY A 252 7.88 -0.12 -5.20
N TYR A 253 8.38 0.86 -5.96
CA TYR A 253 7.98 2.26 -5.80
C TYR A 253 6.49 2.48 -6.11
N LEU A 254 5.97 1.86 -7.18
CA LEU A 254 4.55 1.92 -7.50
C LEU A 254 3.68 1.40 -6.35
N LEU A 255 4.05 0.25 -5.76
CA LEU A 255 3.38 -0.28 -4.56
C LEU A 255 3.48 0.69 -3.37
N TYR A 256 4.67 1.26 -3.12
CA TYR A 256 4.89 2.23 -2.06
C TYR A 256 3.96 3.45 -2.17
N ASP A 257 3.85 4.00 -3.38
CA ASP A 257 3.08 5.21 -3.65
C ASP A 257 1.57 4.94 -3.57
N LEU A 258 1.09 3.91 -4.28
CA LEU A 258 -0.34 3.57 -4.33
C LEU A 258 -0.89 3.11 -2.99
N MET A 259 -0.10 2.42 -2.18
CA MET A 259 -0.52 2.02 -0.85
C MET A 259 -0.35 3.15 0.19
N GLY A 260 0.29 4.26 -0.18
CA GLY A 260 0.54 5.40 0.73
C GLY A 260 1.46 5.01 1.90
N LEU A 261 2.50 4.21 1.65
CA LEU A 261 3.31 3.63 2.73
C LEU A 261 4.12 4.69 3.50
N SER A 262 4.32 5.88 2.93
CA SER A 262 4.92 7.02 3.63
C SER A 262 4.17 7.39 4.94
N GLU A 263 2.88 7.07 5.02
CA GLU A 263 2.01 7.33 6.18
C GLU A 263 2.12 6.29 7.30
N ILE A 264 2.92 5.22 7.14
CA ILE A 264 3.17 4.25 8.22
C ILE A 264 3.60 5.00 9.51
N PRO A 265 3.23 4.55 10.72
CA PRO A 265 3.70 5.20 11.93
C PRO A 265 5.24 5.15 12.05
N HIS A 266 5.87 6.27 12.37
CA HIS A 266 7.34 6.33 12.59
C HIS A 266 7.82 5.38 13.69
N GLU A 267 6.97 5.06 14.66
CA GLU A 267 7.29 4.07 15.70
C GLU A 267 7.50 2.66 15.13
N ASP A 268 6.62 2.23 14.22
CA ASP A 268 6.71 0.92 13.56
C ASP A 268 7.96 0.84 12.68
N VAL A 269 8.28 1.92 11.95
CA VAL A 269 9.54 2.04 11.20
C VAL A 269 10.76 1.96 12.11
N THR A 270 10.77 2.72 13.21
CA THR A 270 11.93 2.78 14.11
C THR A 270 12.23 1.42 14.71
N LYS A 271 11.19 0.67 15.11
CA LYS A 271 11.32 -0.69 15.63
C LYS A 271 11.91 -1.66 14.62
N THR A 272 11.41 -1.65 13.37
CA THR A 272 11.95 -2.52 12.31
C THR A 272 13.36 -2.10 11.90
N MET A 273 13.64 -0.80 11.81
CA MET A 273 14.96 -0.27 11.43
C MET A 273 16.06 -0.67 12.42
N GLN A 274 15.76 -0.75 13.73
CA GLN A 274 16.74 -1.20 14.74
C GLN A 274 17.28 -2.60 14.45
N LEU A 275 16.52 -3.42 13.73
CA LEU A 275 16.83 -4.81 13.40
C LEU A 275 17.61 -4.93 12.08
N LEU A 276 17.83 -3.80 11.39
CA LEU A 276 18.62 -3.70 10.17
C LEU A 276 19.99 -3.02 10.42
N ARG A 277 20.35 -2.80 11.68
CA ARG A 277 21.63 -2.17 12.08
C ARG A 277 22.77 -3.17 12.22
#